data_AF-A0A843YKZ2-F1
#
_entry.id   AF-A0A843YKZ2-F1
#
_cell.length_a   1.000
_cell.length_b   1.000
_cell.length_c   1.000
_cell.angle_alpha   90.00
_cell.angle_beta   90.00
_cell.angle_gamma   90.00
#
_symmetry.space_group_name_H-M   'P 1'
#
loop_
_entity.id
_entity.type
_entity.pdbx_description
1 polymer ?
#
loop_
_entity_poly.entity_id
_entity_poly.type
_entity_poly.pdbx_seq_one_letter_code
_entity_poly.pdbx_strand_id
1 'polypeptide(L)' 'MTADTQFALRWILMQEAVTVVIPGAKNQQQDQANAAASDVAPLSNDTMAALRNLYETRIAPHVHHLW' A
#
# COMPACT_ATOMS: atom_id res chain seq x y z
N MET A 1 -1.96 0.72 17.35
CA MET A 1 -2.86 0.68 16.18
C MET A 1 -2.31 1.57 15.07
N THR A 2 -1.07 1.30 14.63
CA THR A 2 -0.31 2.09 13.63
C THR A 2 -0.10 1.31 12.32
N ALA A 3 -0.79 0.17 12.15
CA ALA A 3 -0.49 -0.80 11.13
C ALA A 3 -1.04 -0.45 9.72
N ASP A 4 -2.13 0.30 9.61
CA ASP A 4 -2.86 0.38 8.33
C ASP A 4 -2.14 1.23 7.27
N THR A 5 -1.70 2.45 7.62
CA THR A 5 -1.04 3.35 6.66
C THR A 5 0.31 2.81 6.22
N GLN A 6 1.13 2.34 7.16
CA GLN A 6 2.44 1.79 6.86
C GLN A 6 2.35 0.52 6.03
N PHE A 7 1.40 -0.36 6.31
CA PHE A 7 1.12 -1.53 5.50
C PHE A 7 0.73 -1.16 4.07
N ALA A 8 -0.19 -0.20 3.89
CA ALA A 8 -0.61 0.25 2.57
C ALA A 8 0.56 0.87 1.78
N LEU A 9 1.34 1.75 2.39
CA LEU A 9 2.52 2.36 1.75
C LEU A 9 3.59 1.31 1.43
N ARG A 10 3.80 0.35 2.33
CA ARG A 10 4.72 -0.77 2.09
C ARG A 10 4.28 -1.62 0.90
N TRP A 11 2.99 -1.90 0.77
CA TRP A 11 2.42 -2.62 -0.37
C TRP A 11 2.65 -1.87 -1.70
N ILE A 12 2.47 -0.55 -1.73
CA ILE A 12 2.73 0.27 -2.92
C ILE A 12 4.23 0.21 -3.28
N LEU A 13 5.11 0.37 -2.29
CA LEU A 13 6.57 0.30 -2.48
C LEU A 13 7.08 -1.09 -2.91
N MET A 14 6.26 -2.14 -2.80
CA MET A 14 6.60 -3.49 -3.26
C MET A 14 6.20 -3.76 -4.72
N GLN A 15 5.56 -2.83 -5.41
CA GLN A 15 5.28 -2.97 -6.84
C GLN A 15 6.55 -2.67 -7.65
N GLU A 16 6.90 -3.54 -8.59
CA GLU A 16 8.12 -3.43 -9.40
C GLU A 16 8.24 -2.08 -10.13
N ALA A 17 7.12 -1.54 -10.61
CA ALA A 17 7.07 -0.27 -11.33
C ALA A 17 7.17 0.98 -10.42
N VAL A 18 7.20 0.82 -9.09
CA VAL A 18 7.21 1.92 -8.13
C VAL A 18 8.58 2.05 -7.48
N THR A 19 9.21 3.21 -7.65
CA THR A 19 10.50 3.54 -7.00
C THR A 19 10.36 4.45 -5.79
N VAL A 20 9.26 5.21 -5.72
CA VAL A 20 9.00 6.18 -4.66
C VAL A 20 7.49 6.36 -4.47
N VAL A 21 7.07 6.62 -3.23
CA VAL A 21 5.70 7.01 -2.88
C VAL A 21 5.75 8.36 -2.17
N ILE A 22 4.88 9.29 -2.56
CA ILE A 22 4.82 10.66 -2.01
C ILE A 22 3.44 10.86 -1.33
N PRO A 23 3.26 10.38 -0.09
CA PRO A 23 1.98 10.49 0.61
C PRO A 23 1.81 11.87 1.23
N GLY A 24 0.57 12.37 1.25
CA GLY A 24 0.23 13.58 1.99
C GLY A 24 0.25 13.34 3.52
N ALA A 25 0.63 14.36 4.28
CA ALA A 25 0.58 14.38 5.73
C ALA A 25 0.00 15.71 6.24
N LYS A 26 -0.92 15.65 7.22
CA LYS A 26 -1.54 16.82 7.84
C LYS A 26 -0.81 17.30 9.10
N ASN A 27 0.10 16.48 9.63
CA ASN A 27 0.91 16.79 10.80
C ASN A 27 2.20 15.96 10.79
N GLN A 28 3.13 16.32 11.68
CA GLN A 28 4.45 15.68 11.79
C GLN A 28 4.37 14.18 12.12
N GLN A 29 3.40 13.76 12.94
CA GLN A 29 3.25 12.36 13.30
C GLN A 29 2.89 11.49 12.08
N GLN A 30 2.03 11.99 11.19
CA GLN A 30 1.71 11.30 9.95
C GLN A 30 2.90 11.23 9.00
N ASP A 31 3.67 12.30 8.89
CA ASP A 31 4.89 12.35 8.07
C ASP A 31 5.91 11.29 8.52
N GLN A 32 6.17 11.23 9.82
CA GLN A 32 7.05 10.22 10.42
C GLN A 32 6.53 8.80 10.24
N ALA A 33 5.22 8.59 10.42
CA ALA A 33 4.60 7.28 10.19
C ALA A 33 4.70 6.84 8.73
N ASN A 34 4.50 7.75 7.77
CA ASN A 34 4.64 7.49 6.35
C ASN A 34 6.07 7.10 5.99
N ALA A 35 7.07 7.84 6.49
CA ALA A 35 8.48 7.57 6.24
C ALA A 35 8.89 6.18 6.76
N ALA A 36 8.42 5.79 7.94
CA ALA A 36 8.71 4.49 8.55
C ALA A 36 8.07 3.29 7.81
N ALA A 37 7.24 3.52 6.78
CA ALA A 37 6.71 2.43 5.96
C ALA A 37 7.81 1.66 5.22
N SER A 38 8.93 2.32 4.88
CA SER A 38 10.09 1.69 4.24
C SER A 38 10.79 0.66 5.12
N ASP A 39 10.69 0.81 6.45
CA ASP A 39 11.30 -0.09 7.43
C ASP A 39 10.42 -1.31 7.74
N VAL A 40 9.18 -1.32 7.27
CA VAL A 40 8.28 -2.47 7.42
C VAL A 40 8.85 -3.63 6.61
N ALA A 41 8.94 -4.81 7.24
CA ALA A 41 9.35 -6.03 6.58
C ALA A 41 8.54 -6.25 5.28
N PRO A 42 9.13 -6.85 4.23
CA PRO A 42 8.37 -7.24 3.05
C PRO A 42 7.10 -8.01 3.44
N LEU A 43 5.98 -7.65 2.85
CA LEU A 43 4.74 -8.41 3.00
C LEU A 43 4.94 -9.82 2.44
N SER A 44 4.28 -10.81 3.03
CA SER A 44 4.39 -12.17 2.53
C SER A 44 3.78 -12.29 1.13
N ASN A 45 4.26 -13.26 0.35
CA ASN A 45 3.70 -13.57 -0.97
C ASN A 45 2.20 -13.91 -0.87
N ASP A 46 1.79 -14.59 0.20
CA ASP A 46 0.38 -14.93 0.44
C ASP A 46 -0.47 -13.67 0.64
N THR A 47 0.02 -12.69 1.41
CA THR A 47 -0.65 -11.40 1.57
C THR A 47 -0.72 -10.65 0.24
N MET A 48 0.36 -10.62 -0.53
CA MET A 48 0.38 -9.97 -1.86
C MET A 48 -0.63 -10.62 -2.82
N ALA A 49 -0.73 -11.97 -2.82
CA ALA A 49 -1.68 -12.71 -3.63
C ALA A 49 -3.14 -12.47 -3.19
N ALA A 50 -3.39 -12.44 -1.87
CA ALA A 50 -4.71 -12.15 -1.32
C ALA A 50 -5.20 -10.74 -1.68
N LEU A 51 -4.33 -9.72 -1.61
CA LEU A 51 -4.66 -8.35 -2.00
C LEU A 51 -4.96 -8.24 -3.50
N ARG A 52 -4.19 -8.94 -4.35
CA ARG A 52 -4.47 -9.01 -5.79
C ARG A 52 -5.84 -9.65 -6.06
N ASN A 53 -6.12 -10.79 -5.44
CA ASN A 53 -7.39 -11.47 -5.61
C ASN A 53 -8.58 -10.61 -5.12
N LEU A 54 -8.40 -9.89 -4.00
CA LEU A 54 -9.38 -8.93 -3.51
C LEU A 54 -9.68 -7.84 -4.55
N TYR A 55 -8.64 -7.24 -5.14
CA TYR A 55 -8.81 -6.22 -6.17
C TYR A 55 -9.54 -6.80 -7.39
N GLU A 56 -9.06 -7.91 -7.94
CA GLU A 56 -9.61 -8.52 -9.16
C GLU A 56 -11.06 -8.97 -9.01
N THR A 57 -11.45 -9.50 -7.84
CA THR A 57 -12.77 -10.09 -7.65
C THR A 57 -13.80 -9.13 -7.04
N ARG A 58 -13.36 -8.13 -6.27
CA ARG A 58 -14.26 -7.26 -5.50
C ARG A 58 -14.21 -5.78 -5.88
N ILE A 59 -13.17 -5.32 -6.56
CA ILE A 59 -12.97 -3.89 -6.88
C ILE A 59 -13.00 -3.69 -8.40
N ALA A 60 -12.15 -4.41 -9.13
CA ALA A 60 -11.96 -4.26 -10.57
C ALA A 60 -13.27 -4.33 -11.39
N PRO A 61 -14.22 -5.24 -11.11
CA PRO A 61 -15.48 -5.29 -11.87
C PRO A 61 -16.29 -3.99 -11.81
N HIS A 62 -16.11 -3.21 -10.73
CA HIS A 62 -16.87 -1.99 -10.50
C HIS A 62 -16.19 -0.71 -11.02
N VAL A 63 -14.85 -0.70 -11.15
CA VAL A 63 -14.11 0.54 -11.44
C VAL A 63 -13.02 0.43 -12.51
N HIS A 64 -12.52 -0.78 -12.82
CA HIS A 64 -11.35 -0.92 -13.68
C HIS A 64 -11.61 -0.49 -15.13
N HIS A 65 -12.86 -0.57 -15.58
CA HIS A 65 -13.29 -0.10 -16.91
C HIS A 65 -13.27 1.43 -17.06
N LEU A 66 -12.97 2.17 -16.00
CA LEU A 66 -12.84 3.63 -16.01
C LEU A 66 -11.39 4.10 -16.22
N TRP A 67 -10.43 3.16 -16.32
CA TRP A 67 -9.00 3.42 -16.46
C TRP A 67 -8.44 2.89 -17.77
#